data_AF-A0A2I0QH07-F1
#
_entry.id   AF-A0A2I0QH07-F1
#
_cell.length_a   1.000
_cell.length_b   1.000
_cell.length_c   1.000
_cell.angle_alpha   90.00
_cell.angle_beta   90.00
_cell.angle_gamma   90.00
#
_symmetry.space_group_name_H-M   'P 1'
#
loop_
_entity.id
_entity.type
_entity.pdbx_description
1 polymer ?
#
loop_
_entity_poly.entity_id
_entity_poly.type
_entity_poly.pdbx_seq_one_letter_code
_entity_poly.pdbx_strand_id
1 'polypeptide(L)'
;MLIVITGKGGVGKTMVSALLVKCIAELKAKDENILAVDADPASNFANALGIKAIGSVGDIREDIRKMLDKGTFPLTDKEMYFHLASFGDLKFLTKFKMTERYLQ
;
A
#
# COMPACT_ATOMS: atom_id res chain seq x y z
N MET A 1 14.23 -8.25 -4.02
CA MET A 1 15.10 -7.13 -3.59
C MET A 1 14.40 -6.39 -2.45
N LEU A 2 15.12 -6.08 -1.37
CA LEU A 2 14.61 -5.30 -0.24
C LEU A 2 15.38 -3.98 -0.17
N ILE A 3 14.67 -2.86 -0.08
CA ILE A 3 15.25 -1.52 0.06
C ILE A 3 14.64 -0.89 1.31
N VAL A 4 15.49 -0.44 2.23
CA VAL A 4 15.08 0.22 3.47
C VAL A 4 15.66 1.64 3.47
N ILE A 5 14.79 2.64 3.61
CA ILE A 5 15.18 4.05 3.65
C ILE A 5 14.99 4.57 5.07
N THR A 6 16.10 4.98 5.71
CA THR A 6 16.12 5.47 7.09
C THR A 6 16.87 6.80 7.19
N GLY A 7 16.76 7.49 8.34
CA GLY A 7 17.36 8.80 8.58
C GLY A 7 16.54 9.68 9.52
N LYS A 8 17.06 10.86 9.87
CA LYS A 8 16.44 11.82 10.80
C LYS A 8 15.08 12.32 10.31
N GLY A 9 14.25 12.87 11.22
CA GLY A 9 12.97 13.49 10.85
C GLY A 9 13.16 14.66 9.88
N GLY A 10 12.28 14.81 8.89
CA GLY A 10 12.29 15.95 7.97
C GLY A 10 13.33 15.93 6.83
N VAL A 11 14.19 14.91 6.73
CA VAL A 11 15.24 14.85 5.66
C VAL A 11 14.72 14.42 4.28
N GLY A 12 13.40 14.33 4.09
CA GLY A 12 12.80 13.99 2.78
C GLY A 12 12.73 12.50 2.44
N LYS A 13 12.87 11.59 3.41
CA LYS A 13 12.83 10.12 3.18
C LYS A 13 11.60 9.66 2.40
N THR A 14 10.42 10.15 2.78
CA THR A 14 9.15 9.80 2.12
C THR A 14 9.16 10.21 0.65
N MET A 15 9.71 11.38 0.33
CA MET A 15 9.79 11.89 -1.03
C MET A 15 10.76 11.08 -1.90
N VAL A 16 11.95 10.77 -1.35
CA VAL A 16 12.93 9.91 -2.04
C VAL A 16 12.36 8.50 -2.25
N SER A 17 11.68 7.95 -1.24
CA SER A 17 11.04 6.63 -1.34
C SER A 17 9.98 6.60 -2.45
N ALA A 18 9.16 7.65 -2.56
CA ALA A 18 8.12 7.75 -3.57
C ALA A 18 8.72 7.83 -4.99
N LEU A 19 9.73 8.67 -5.18
CA LEU A 19 10.46 8.78 -6.45
C LEU A 19 11.11 7.45 -6.84
N LEU A 20 11.74 6.76 -5.89
CA LEU A 20 12.38 5.48 -6.14
C LEU A 20 11.36 4.42 -6.59
N VAL A 21 10.23 4.32 -5.90
CA VAL A 21 9.15 3.40 -6.28
C VAL A 21 8.65 3.71 -7.69
N LYS A 22 8.45 5.00 -8.03
CA LYS A 22 8.03 5.41 -9.36
C LYS A 22 9.05 5.02 -10.44
N CYS A 23 10.33 5.33 -10.25
CA CYS A 23 11.38 4.98 -11.19
C CYS A 23 11.49 3.47 -11.39
N ILE A 24 11.44 2.69 -10.30
CA ILE A 24 11.50 1.22 -10.39
C ILE A 24 10.26 0.68 -11.12
N ALA A 25 9.07 1.24 -10.87
CA ALA A 25 7.84 0.84 -11.55
C ALA A 25 7.91 1.10 -13.06
N GLU A 26 8.49 2.23 -13.48
CA GLU A 26 8.66 2.58 -14.89
C GLU A 26 9.69 1.71 -15.62
N LEU A 27 10.73 1.24 -14.90
CA LEU A 27 11.82 0.43 -15.48
C LEU A 27 11.56 -1.08 -15.45
N LYS A 28 10.58 -1.55 -14.68
CA LYS A 28 10.33 -2.99 -14.49
C LYS A 28 9.63 -3.65 -15.69
N ALA A 29 9.97 -4.91 -15.93
CA ALA A 29 9.21 -5.79 -16.82
C ALA A 29 7.80 -6.05 -16.25
N LYS A 30 6.83 -6.37 -17.12
CA LYS A 30 5.40 -6.47 -16.78
C LYS A 30 5.03 -7.42 -15.64
N ASP A 31 5.91 -8.36 -15.29
CA ASP A 31 5.64 -9.42 -14.31
C ASP A 31 6.30 -9.19 -12.94
N GLU A 32 6.89 -8.01 -12.72
CA GLU A 32 7.52 -7.69 -11.44
C GLU A 32 6.66 -6.79 -10.54
N ASN A 33 6.28 -7.33 -9.38
CA ASN A 33 5.51 -6.60 -8.40
C ASN A 33 6.40 -5.71 -7.51
N ILE A 34 5.88 -4.57 -7.08
CA ILE A 34 6.49 -3.71 -6.06
C ILE A 34 5.53 -3.64 -4.88
N LEU A 35 6.04 -3.94 -3.68
CA LEU A 35 5.36 -3.68 -2.42
C LEU A 35 6.10 -2.55 -1.72
N ALA A 36 5.44 -1.42 -1.57
CA ALA A 36 5.95 -0.28 -0.84
C ALA A 36 5.19 -0.13 0.48
N VAL A 37 5.92 -0.03 1.59
CA VAL A 37 5.36 0.04 2.95
C VAL A 37 5.92 1.30 3.60
N ASP A 38 5.03 2.18 4.05
CA ASP A 38 5.39 3.33 4.89
C ASP A 38 5.20 2.95 6.37
N ALA A 39 6.20 3.24 7.18
CA ALA A 39 6.15 3.01 8.62
C ALA A 39 5.68 4.26 9.40
N ASP A 40 5.47 5.39 8.70
CA ASP A 40 4.97 6.62 9.31
C ASP A 40 3.43 6.61 9.40
N PRO A 41 2.84 6.76 10.61
CA PRO A 41 1.38 6.79 10.78
C PRO A 41 0.69 7.96 10.06
N ALA A 42 1.40 9.05 9.74
CA ALA A 42 0.82 10.21 9.07
C ALA A 42 0.42 9.95 7.61
N SER A 43 0.77 8.79 7.03
CA SER A 43 0.31 8.30 5.72
C SER A 43 0.49 9.29 4.55
N ASN A 44 1.60 10.03 4.53
CA ASN A 44 1.90 10.99 3.45
C ASN A 44 2.48 10.33 2.18
N PHE A 45 2.76 9.04 2.22
CA PHE A 45 3.44 8.33 1.13
C PHE A 45 2.58 8.18 -0.13
N ALA A 46 1.28 7.86 0.00
CA ALA A 46 0.36 7.82 -1.14
C ALA A 46 0.25 9.19 -1.83
N ASN A 47 0.17 10.26 -1.05
CA ASN A 47 0.18 11.63 -1.57
C ASN A 47 1.49 11.96 -2.29
N ALA A 48 2.64 11.55 -1.74
CA ALA A 48 3.94 11.74 -2.38
C ALA A 48 4.08 10.97 -3.70
N LEU A 49 3.40 9.83 -3.83
CA LEU A 49 3.28 9.07 -5.08
C LEU A 49 2.26 9.66 -6.07
N GLY A 50 1.44 10.63 -5.65
CA GLY A 50 0.37 11.19 -6.46
C GLY A 50 -0.83 10.25 -6.64
N ILE A 51 -1.03 9.30 -5.72
CA ILE A 51 -2.12 8.33 -5.79
C ILE A 51 -3.12 8.52 -4.66
N LYS A 52 -4.38 8.19 -4.93
CA LYS A 52 -5.44 8.18 -3.90
C LYS A 52 -5.34 6.90 -3.08
N ALA A 53 -5.09 7.02 -1.78
CA ALA A 53 -5.20 5.89 -0.85
C ALA A 53 -6.67 5.44 -0.76
N ILE A 54 -6.90 4.13 -0.90
CA ILE A 54 -8.24 3.50 -0.83
C ILE A 54 -8.56 2.94 0.56
N GLY A 55 -7.54 2.80 1.41
CA GLY A 55 -7.64 2.26 2.76
C GLY A 55 -6.26 2.01 3.34
N SER A 56 -6.22 1.64 4.61
CA SER A 56 -5.01 1.34 5.37
C SER A 56 -5.16 0.02 6.11
N VAL A 57 -4.04 -0.55 6.55
CA VAL A 57 -4.06 -1.70 7.47
C VAL A 57 -4.78 -1.36 8.79
N GLY A 58 -4.80 -0.07 9.16
CA GLY A 58 -5.58 0.44 10.29
C GLY A 58 -7.08 0.27 10.11
N ASP A 59 -7.59 0.49 8.90
CA ASP A 59 -9.00 0.34 8.55
C ASP A 59 -9.42 -1.14 8.60
N ILE A 60 -8.58 -2.03 8.04
CA ILE A 60 -8.78 -3.49 8.11
C ILE A 60 -8.86 -3.95 9.58
N ARG A 61 -7.95 -3.47 10.43
CA ARG A 61 -7.95 -3.78 11.86
C ARG A 61 -9.24 -3.31 12.54
N GLU A 62 -9.71 -2.12 12.20
CA GLU A 62 -10.93 -1.54 12.77
C GLU A 62 -12.19 -2.33 12.35
N ASP A 63 -12.25 -2.75 11.09
CA ASP A 63 -13.35 -3.58 10.58
C ASP A 63 -13.39 -4.94 11.28
N ILE A 64 -12.23 -5.58 11.48
CA ILE A 64 -12.10 -6.81 12.27
C ILE A 64 -12.63 -6.60 13.69
N ARG A 65 -12.24 -5.49 14.34
CA ARG A 65 -12.70 -5.16 15.69
C ARG A 65 -14.23 -5.03 15.76
N LYS A 66 -14.83 -4.27 14.84
CA LYS A 66 -16.30 -4.09 14.77
C LYS A 66 -17.05 -5.41 14.54
N MET A 67 -16.48 -6.32 13.75
CA MET A 67 -17.08 -7.64 13.51
C MET A 67 -17.02 -8.54 14.76
N LEU A 68 -15.94 -8.47 15.53
CA LEU A 68 -15.81 -9.17 16.81
C LEU A 68 -16.83 -8.65 17.83
N ASP A 69 -16.96 -7.33 17.96
CA ASP A 69 -17.91 -6.70 18.87
C ASP A 69 -19.37 -7.07 18.55
N LYS A 70 -19.68 -7.30 17.26
CA LYS A 70 -21.00 -7.72 16.79
C LYS A 70 -21.24 -9.23 16.81
N GLY A 71 -20.22 -10.03 17.15
CA GLY A 71 -20.30 -11.50 17.09
C GLY A 71 -20.51 -12.06 15.68
N THR A 72 -20.31 -11.25 14.64
CA THR A 72 -20.49 -11.63 13.22
C THR A 72 -19.17 -11.97 12.54
N PHE A 73 -18.10 -12.17 13.32
CA PHE A 73 -16.79 -12.49 12.75
C PHE A 73 -16.90 -13.82 11.99
N PRO A 74 -16.49 -13.87 10.71
CA PRO A 74 -16.62 -15.08 9.93
C PRO A 74 -15.79 -16.19 10.59
N LEU A 75 -16.34 -17.41 10.68
CA LEU A 75 -15.69 -18.58 11.29
C LEU A 75 -14.39 -19.00 10.58
N THR A 76 -14.07 -18.39 9.44
CA THR A 76 -12.77 -18.50 8.76
C THR A 76 -11.65 -17.90 9.61
N ASP A 77 -10.49 -18.56 9.57
CA ASP A 77 -9.25 -18.12 10.21
C ASP A 77 -8.99 -16.61 10.00
N LYS A 78 -8.57 -15.92 11.06
CA LYS A 78 -8.18 -14.51 11.04
C LYS A 78 -7.12 -14.23 9.97
N GLU A 79 -6.20 -15.16 9.76
CA GLU A 79 -5.15 -15.07 8.75
C GLU A 79 -5.75 -15.00 7.33
N MET A 80 -6.81 -15.77 7.07
CA MET A 80 -7.46 -15.80 5.76
C MET A 80 -8.22 -14.51 5.48
N TYR A 81 -8.91 -13.94 6.48
CA TYR A 81 -9.59 -12.65 6.33
C TYR A 81 -8.58 -11.51 6.12
N PHE A 82 -7.50 -11.49 6.90
CA PHE A 82 -6.43 -10.51 6.74
C PHE A 82 -5.77 -10.61 5.37
N HIS A 83 -5.55 -11.82 4.86
CA HIS A 83 -5.03 -12.05 3.52
C HIS A 83 -5.99 -11.54 2.44
N LEU A 84 -7.30 -11.84 2.52
CA LEU A 84 -8.28 -11.37 1.54
C LEU A 84 -8.46 -9.85 1.54
N ALA A 85 -8.55 -9.24 2.72
CA ALA A 85 -8.69 -7.78 2.86
C ALA A 85 -7.42 -7.06 2.40
N SER A 86 -6.25 -7.52 2.83
CA SER A 86 -4.97 -6.87 2.49
C SER A 86 -4.59 -7.08 1.03
N PHE A 87 -4.76 -8.29 0.48
CA PHE A 87 -4.36 -8.60 -0.91
C PHE A 87 -5.44 -8.26 -1.95
N GLY A 88 -6.71 -8.17 -1.57
CA GLY A 88 -7.77 -7.63 -2.42
C GLY A 88 -7.50 -6.19 -2.82
N ASP A 89 -7.11 -5.36 -1.85
CA ASP A 89 -6.73 -3.96 -2.07
C ASP A 89 -5.33 -3.83 -2.69
N LEU A 90 -4.37 -4.69 -2.31
CA LEU A 90 -3.02 -4.69 -2.92
C LEU A 90 -3.02 -5.05 -4.40
N LYS A 91 -3.95 -5.91 -4.87
CA LYS A 91 -4.11 -6.20 -6.30
C LYS A 91 -4.40 -4.93 -7.11
N PHE A 92 -4.96 -3.87 -6.50
CA PHE A 92 -5.17 -2.59 -7.17
C PHE A 92 -3.86 -1.81 -7.41
N LEU A 93 -2.90 -1.90 -6.48
CA LEU A 93 -1.55 -1.35 -6.67
C LEU A 93 -0.73 -2.18 -7.66
N THR A 94 -0.92 -3.50 -7.69
CA THR A 94 -0.31 -4.38 -8.71
C THR A 94 -0.92 -4.16 -10.09
N LYS A 95 -2.20 -3.76 -10.14
CA LYS A 95 -2.95 -3.44 -11.36
C LYS A 95 -2.99 -1.94 -11.60
N PHE A 96 -1.93 -1.21 -11.21
CA PHE A 96 -1.59 0.05 -11.87
C PHE A 96 -1.13 -0.28 -13.30
N LYS A 97 -2.11 -0.67 -14.12
CA LYS A 97 -1.97 -0.71 -15.55
C LYS A 97 -1.67 0.73 -15.94
N MET A 98 -0.47 0.96 -16.47
CA MET A 98 -0.10 2.16 -17.24
C MET A 98 -1.22 2.50 -18.24
N THR A 99 -2.22 3.24 -17.78
CA THR A 99 -3.36 3.67 -18.60
C THR A 99 -3.68 5.14 -18.43
N GLU A 100 -2.80 5.89 -17.76
CA GLU A 100 -2.67 7.32 -17.99
C GLU A 100 -1.23 7.60 -18.41
N ARG A 101 -0.90 7.11 -19.62
CA ARG A 101 -0.08 7.93 -20.50
C ARG A 101 -0.77 9.28 -20.56
N TYR A 102 -0.07 10.34 -20.19
CA TYR A 102 0.23 11.42 -21.13
C TYR A 102 -0.74 11.45 -22.34
N LEU A 103 -1.96 11.93 -22.09
CA LEU A 103 -2.88 12.44 -23.10
C LEU A 103 -3.47 13.74 -22.55
N GLN A 104 -2.58 14.71 -22.33
CA GLN A 104 -2.50 15.79 -23.31
C GLN A 104 -1.19 15.66 -24.07
#